data_AF-A0AAD5MXS4-F1
#
_entry.id   AF-A0AAD5MXS4-F1
#
_cell.length_a   1.000
_cell.length_b   1.000
_cell.length_c   1.000
_cell.angle_alpha   90.00
_cell.angle_beta   90.00
_cell.angle_gamma   90.00
#
_symmetry.space_group_name_H-M   'P 1'
#
loop_
_entity.id
_entity.type
_entity.pdbx_description
1 polymer ?
#
loop_
_entity_poly.entity_id
_entity_poly.type
_entity_poly.pdbx_seq_one_letter_code
_entity_poly.pdbx_strand_id
1 'polypeptide(L)'
;MAGKPWRSKPALHTTTLAYIAVQVAFLSFLCSYYDVGLSNLTRWTLDKLYQFDYTREKIAWIKRAWKGATTFSSNNMPSTSRRASKDDLKTIDAEVQFGDEMQIFKAEQLALFDGSRPSRPIYLAILGRVYNVDKGKKHYGKDGGYHFFAGRDATRAFVSGDFTEAGLVDNTDGLSHEDLLGIRDWVSFYEKDYKLVGVVVGRYYDINGNPTDELRNVSALCSFLDSILIVKEFLLN
;
A
#
# COMPACT_ATOMS: atom_id res chain seq x y z
N MET A 1 -45.90 55.48 -1.69
CA MET A 1 -46.33 54.10 -1.35
C MET A 1 -45.36 53.14 -2.04
N ALA A 2 -44.71 52.28 -1.26
CA ALA A 2 -43.50 51.55 -1.65
C ALA A 2 -43.74 50.52 -2.78
N GLY A 3 -42.89 50.56 -3.81
CA GLY A 3 -42.87 49.59 -4.90
C GLY A 3 -42.39 48.22 -4.43
N LYS A 4 -43.10 47.15 -4.82
CA LYS A 4 -42.74 45.76 -4.48
C LYS A 4 -41.40 45.39 -5.13
N PRO A 5 -40.49 44.69 -4.42
CA PRO A 5 -39.22 44.27 -5.00
C PRO A 5 -39.45 43.16 -6.04
N TRP A 6 -38.99 43.40 -7.27
CA TRP A 6 -39.01 42.43 -8.36
C TRP A 6 -38.07 41.26 -8.02
N ARG A 7 -38.64 40.09 -7.70
CA ARG A 7 -37.88 38.83 -7.62
C ARG A 7 -37.52 38.44 -9.06
N SER A 8 -36.25 38.56 -9.41
CA SER A 8 -35.71 37.99 -10.64
C SER A 8 -35.95 36.48 -10.64
N LYS A 9 -36.49 35.95 -11.74
CA LYS A 9 -36.62 34.49 -11.90
C LYS A 9 -35.22 33.89 -11.83
N PRO A 10 -34.99 32.84 -11.03
CA PRO A 10 -33.67 32.21 -10.93
C PRO A 10 -33.18 31.81 -12.32
N ALA A 11 -31.91 32.08 -12.62
CA ALA A 11 -31.30 31.71 -13.89
C ALA A 11 -31.50 30.20 -14.12
N LEU A 12 -31.86 29.80 -15.34
CA LEU A 12 -32.25 28.42 -15.70
C LEU A 12 -31.29 27.35 -15.13
N HIS A 13 -29.99 27.69 -15.06
CA HIS A 13 -28.94 26.84 -14.51
C HIS A 13 -29.10 26.54 -13.02
N THR A 14 -29.60 27.48 -12.22
CA THR A 14 -29.82 27.29 -10.77
C THR A 14 -31.01 26.38 -10.49
N THR A 15 -32.06 26.45 -11.30
CA THR A 15 -33.18 25.49 -11.22
C THR A 15 -32.78 24.09 -11.66
N THR A 16 -31.93 23.96 -12.69
CA THR A 16 -31.37 22.67 -13.10
C THR A 16 -30.43 22.10 -12.03
N LEU A 17 -29.55 22.92 -11.44
CA LEU A 17 -28.66 22.47 -10.37
C LEU A 17 -29.42 22.03 -9.12
N ALA A 18 -30.43 22.82 -8.72
CA ALA A 18 -31.27 22.48 -7.59
C ALA A 18 -32.04 21.17 -7.83
N TYR A 19 -32.54 20.96 -9.05
CA TYR A 19 -33.21 19.72 -9.43
C TYR A 19 -32.27 18.51 -9.35
N ILE A 20 -31.05 18.63 -9.87
CA ILE A 20 -30.03 17.56 -9.80
C ILE A 20 -29.67 17.27 -8.35
N ALA A 21 -29.46 18.30 -7.53
CA ALA A 21 -29.13 18.12 -6.11
C ALA A 21 -30.25 17.41 -5.33
N VAL A 22 -31.52 17.76 -5.61
CA VAL A 22 -32.69 17.10 -5.02
C VAL A 22 -32.78 15.64 -5.48
N GLN A 23 -32.51 15.35 -6.76
CA GLN A 23 -32.50 13.97 -7.25
C GLN A 23 -31.38 13.13 -6.63
N VAL A 24 -30.18 13.69 -6.48
CA VAL A 24 -29.05 13.01 -5.83
C VAL A 24 -29.38 12.74 -4.37
N ALA A 25 -29.93 13.71 -3.64
CA ALA A 25 -30.33 13.52 -2.24
C ALA A 25 -31.45 12.47 -2.09
N PHE A 26 -32.43 12.46 -2.99
CA PHE A 26 -33.52 11.48 -3.00
C PHE A 26 -33.03 10.06 -3.34
N LEU A 27 -32.12 9.92 -4.31
CA LEU A 27 -31.47 8.64 -4.64
C LEU A 27 -30.59 8.14 -3.50
N SER A 28 -29.83 9.01 -2.84
CA SER A 28 -29.05 8.66 -1.65
C SER A 28 -29.94 8.19 -0.49
N PHE A 29 -31.08 8.87 -0.27
CA PHE A 29 -32.07 8.48 0.74
C PHE A 29 -32.70 7.12 0.43
N LEU A 30 -33.08 6.86 -0.83
CA LEU A 30 -33.63 5.57 -1.24
C LEU A 30 -32.61 4.44 -1.17
N CYS A 31 -31.35 4.69 -1.56
CA CYS A 31 -30.27 3.71 -1.41
C CYS A 31 -30.02 3.35 0.06
N SER A 32 -30.10 4.33 0.96
CA SER A 32 -30.00 4.10 2.41
C SER A 32 -31.23 3.38 2.98
N TYR A 33 -32.44 3.64 2.46
CA TYR A 33 -33.69 3.07 2.98
C TYR A 33 -33.93 1.62 2.53
N TYR A 34 -33.47 1.24 1.34
CA TYR A 34 -33.66 -0.10 0.76
C TYR A 34 -32.45 -1.03 0.89
N ASP A 35 -31.40 -0.64 1.62
CA ASP A 35 -30.16 -1.41 1.84
C ASP A 35 -29.48 -1.88 0.51
N VAL A 36 -29.62 -1.06 -0.53
CA VAL A 36 -29.03 -1.33 -1.85
C VAL A 36 -27.60 -0.76 -1.85
N GLY A 37 -26.62 -1.62 -1.58
CA GLY A 37 -25.21 -1.26 -1.56
C GLY A 37 -24.73 -0.49 -2.79
N LEU A 38 -24.00 0.61 -2.56
CA LEU A 38 -23.43 1.53 -3.54
C LEU A 38 -22.54 0.85 -4.61
N SER A 39 -22.10 -0.38 -4.34
CA SER A 39 -21.32 -1.24 -5.23
C SER A 39 -22.10 -1.66 -6.50
N ASN A 40 -23.42 -1.80 -6.43
CA ASN A 40 -24.23 -2.23 -7.57
C ASN A 40 -24.54 -1.07 -8.53
N LEU A 41 -24.78 0.12 -7.97
CA LEU A 41 -25.04 1.33 -8.75
C LEU A 41 -23.80 1.80 -9.51
N THR A 42 -22.63 1.82 -8.85
CA THR A 42 -21.36 2.19 -9.49
C THR A 42 -20.99 1.25 -10.63
N ARG A 43 -21.19 -0.07 -10.44
CA ARG A 43 -20.94 -1.08 -11.47
C ARG A 43 -21.88 -0.96 -12.67
N TRP A 44 -23.17 -0.71 -12.43
CA TRP A 44 -24.17 -0.46 -13.49
C TRP A 44 -23.91 0.85 -14.25
N THR A 45 -23.52 1.91 -13.53
CA THR A 45 -23.22 3.23 -14.12
C THR A 45 -21.95 3.18 -14.99
N LEU A 46 -20.93 2.45 -14.53
CA LEU A 46 -19.71 2.14 -15.30
C LEU A 46 -20.01 1.30 -16.55
N ASP A 47 -20.94 0.35 -16.47
CA ASP A 47 -21.36 -0.49 -17.61
C ASP A 47 -22.12 0.33 -18.67
N LYS A 48 -22.95 1.29 -18.23
CA LYS A 48 -23.68 2.21 -19.12
C LYS A 48 -22.80 3.29 -19.75
N LEU A 49 -21.77 3.76 -19.04
CA LEU A 49 -20.74 4.65 -19.60
C LEU A 49 -19.87 3.96 -20.66
N TYR A 50 -19.83 2.62 -20.67
CA TYR A 50 -19.10 1.83 -21.65
C TYR A 50 -19.80 1.68 -23.02
N GLN A 51 -21.06 2.15 -23.15
CA GLN A 51 -21.84 2.07 -24.39
C GLN A 51 -21.62 3.26 -25.35
N PHE A 52 -20.86 4.30 -24.97
CA PHE A 52 -20.53 5.42 -25.86
C PHE A 52 -19.14 5.26 -26.46
N ASP A 53 -19.05 5.13 -27.80
CA ASP A 53 -17.82 4.81 -28.54
C ASP A 53 -16.71 5.88 -28.52
N TYR A 54 -16.90 7.01 -27.85
CA TYR A 54 -15.96 8.13 -27.83
C TYR A 54 -14.77 7.98 -26.85
N THR A 55 -14.75 6.97 -25.97
CA THR A 55 -13.74 6.84 -24.91
C THR A 55 -12.88 5.57 -24.96
N ARG A 56 -12.99 4.80 -26.06
CA ARG A 56 -12.38 3.47 -26.19
C ARG A 56 -10.84 3.50 -26.12
N GLU A 57 -10.19 4.54 -26.65
CA GLU A 57 -8.73 4.66 -26.63
C GLU A 57 -8.17 5.18 -25.29
N LYS A 58 -8.89 6.08 -24.62
CA LYS A 58 -8.47 6.65 -23.33
C LYS A 58 -8.68 5.70 -22.14
N ILE A 59 -9.60 4.74 -22.25
CA ILE A 59 -9.84 3.76 -21.20
C ILE A 59 -8.98 2.50 -21.40
N ALA A 60 -8.41 2.30 -22.59
CA ALA A 60 -7.54 1.16 -22.89
C ALA A 60 -6.23 1.17 -22.08
N TRP A 61 -5.61 2.34 -21.87
CA TRP A 61 -4.39 2.44 -21.05
C TRP A 61 -4.71 2.20 -19.57
N ILE A 62 -5.83 2.74 -19.07
CA ILE A 62 -6.31 2.49 -17.69
C ILE A 62 -6.58 1.01 -17.50
N LYS A 63 -7.23 0.34 -18.45
CA LYS A 63 -7.45 -1.11 -18.38
C LYS A 63 -6.16 -1.92 -18.43
N ARG A 64 -5.14 -1.50 -19.20
CA ARG A 64 -3.82 -2.16 -19.16
C ARG A 64 -3.08 -1.91 -17.85
N ALA A 65 -3.13 -0.69 -17.32
CA ALA A 65 -2.55 -0.33 -16.03
C ALA A 65 -3.24 -1.09 -14.88
N TRP A 66 -4.57 -1.18 -14.89
CA TRP A 66 -5.33 -1.97 -13.92
C TRP A 66 -5.13 -3.47 -14.10
N LYS A 67 -4.97 -3.98 -15.33
CA LYS A 67 -4.67 -5.40 -15.54
C LYS A 67 -3.26 -5.75 -15.08
N GLY A 68 -2.28 -4.86 -15.24
CA GLY A 68 -0.93 -5.00 -14.69
C GLY A 68 -0.89 -4.94 -13.16
N ALA A 69 -1.60 -3.96 -12.56
CA ALA A 69 -1.72 -3.79 -11.12
C ALA A 69 -2.50 -4.94 -10.45
N THR A 70 -3.54 -5.47 -11.10
CA THR A 70 -4.34 -6.60 -10.58
C THR A 70 -3.63 -7.95 -10.77
N THR A 71 -2.80 -8.14 -11.80
CA THR A 71 -1.96 -9.35 -11.91
C THR A 71 -0.78 -9.35 -10.93
N PHE A 72 -0.31 -8.16 -10.54
CA PHE A 72 0.74 -8.00 -9.52
C PHE A 72 0.19 -8.22 -8.10
N SER A 73 -1.02 -7.72 -7.83
CA SER A 73 -1.69 -7.85 -6.52
C SER A 73 -2.38 -9.21 -6.29
N SER A 74 -2.87 -9.90 -7.33
CA SER A 74 -3.76 -11.06 -7.13
C SER A 74 -3.08 -12.43 -6.98
N ASN A 75 -1.83 -12.61 -7.41
CA ASN A 75 -1.26 -13.97 -7.52
C ASN A 75 -0.28 -14.37 -6.40
N ASN A 76 0.20 -13.45 -5.56
CA ASN A 76 1.13 -13.80 -4.47
C ASN A 76 0.92 -13.05 -3.14
N MET A 77 -0.19 -12.30 -2.99
CA MET A 77 -0.62 -11.82 -1.67
C MET A 77 -1.43 -12.96 -1.02
N PRO A 78 -1.09 -13.44 0.19
CA PRO A 78 -1.95 -14.37 0.88
C PRO A 78 -3.26 -13.65 1.18
N SER A 79 -4.36 -14.15 0.65
CA SER A 79 -5.69 -13.71 1.08
C SER A 79 -5.87 -14.12 2.54
N THR A 80 -5.55 -13.23 3.48
CA THR A 80 -6.05 -13.33 4.85
C THR A 80 -7.51 -12.89 4.85
N SER A 81 -8.36 -13.73 4.26
CA SER A 81 -9.80 -13.74 4.56
C SER A 81 -9.98 -14.35 5.95
N ARG A 82 -9.58 -13.60 6.97
CA ARG A 82 -10.04 -13.74 8.35
C ARG A 82 -10.08 -12.34 8.92
N ARG A 83 -11.23 -11.93 9.46
CA ARG A 83 -11.41 -10.70 10.24
C ARG A 83 -10.14 -10.45 11.06
N ALA A 84 -9.48 -9.32 10.83
CA ALA A 84 -8.38 -8.89 11.67
C ALA A 84 -8.91 -8.83 13.11
N SER A 85 -8.46 -9.78 13.95
CA SER A 85 -8.59 -9.61 15.38
C SER A 85 -7.60 -8.54 15.78
N LYS A 86 -8.03 -7.65 16.68
CA LYS A 86 -7.30 -6.48 17.20
C LYS A 86 -5.93 -6.82 17.82
N ASP A 87 -5.63 -8.10 18.01
CA ASP A 87 -4.47 -8.62 18.72
C ASP A 87 -3.29 -9.03 17.81
N ASP A 88 -3.47 -9.07 16.48
CA ASP A 88 -2.43 -9.50 15.52
C ASP A 88 -1.65 -8.32 14.85
N LEU A 89 -2.08 -7.07 15.07
CA LEU A 89 -1.34 -5.89 14.60
C LEU A 89 -0.21 -5.55 15.57
N LYS A 90 0.97 -6.15 15.36
CA LYS A 90 2.20 -5.60 15.94
C LYS A 90 2.49 -4.25 15.29
N THR A 91 2.63 -3.22 16.10
CA THR A 91 3.22 -1.94 15.71
C THR A 91 4.61 -2.20 15.15
N ILE A 92 5.02 -1.43 14.13
CA ILE A 92 6.43 -1.43 13.72
C ILE A 92 7.17 -0.78 14.89
N ASP A 93 7.59 -1.58 15.86
CA ASP A 93 8.36 -1.07 16.98
C ASP A 93 9.70 -0.57 16.43
N ALA A 94 9.89 0.76 16.50
CA ALA A 94 11.15 1.39 16.09
C ALA A 94 12.33 0.84 16.91
N GLU A 95 12.04 0.36 18.13
CA GLU A 95 12.99 -0.33 18.99
C GLU A 95 13.11 -1.79 18.56
N VAL A 96 14.05 -2.08 17.67
CA VAL A 96 14.39 -3.46 17.35
C VAL A 96 15.14 -4.04 18.55
N GLN A 97 14.53 -5.02 19.24
CA GLN A 97 15.22 -5.70 20.33
C GLN A 97 16.39 -6.52 19.77
N PHE A 98 17.61 -6.02 19.97
CA PHE A 98 18.83 -6.72 19.59
C PHE A 98 19.02 -7.96 20.48
N GLY A 99 18.65 -9.13 19.94
CA GLY A 99 19.14 -10.41 20.48
C GLY A 99 20.61 -10.63 20.12
N ASP A 100 21.27 -11.56 20.81
CA ASP A 100 22.71 -11.87 20.69
C ASP A 100 23.23 -12.26 19.28
N GLU A 101 22.35 -12.40 18.28
CA GLU A 101 22.70 -12.81 16.89
C GLU A 101 22.45 -11.74 15.81
N MET A 102 21.98 -10.54 16.16
CA MET A 102 21.65 -9.50 15.18
C MET A 102 22.91 -8.82 14.63
N GLN A 103 23.08 -8.84 13.31
CA GLN A 103 24.24 -8.26 12.63
C GLN A 103 23.93 -6.89 12.03
N ILE A 104 24.94 -6.01 12.01
CA ILE A 104 24.88 -4.73 11.32
C ILE A 104 25.57 -4.89 9.97
N PHE A 105 24.82 -4.66 8.89
CA PHE A 105 25.30 -4.81 7.52
C PHE A 105 25.50 -3.44 6.86
N LYS A 106 26.60 -3.26 6.15
CA LYS A 106 26.65 -2.24 5.08
C LYS A 106 25.97 -2.78 3.82
N ALA A 107 25.50 -1.88 2.96
CA ALA A 107 24.85 -2.26 1.70
C ALA A 107 25.74 -3.20 0.84
N GLU A 108 27.04 -2.95 0.79
CA GLU A 108 27.98 -3.79 0.03
C GLU A 108 28.16 -5.18 0.66
N GLN A 109 28.03 -5.29 1.99
CA GLN A 109 28.08 -6.57 2.68
C GLN A 109 26.80 -7.37 2.45
N LEU A 110 25.64 -6.70 2.50
CA LEU A 110 24.34 -7.32 2.21
C LEU A 110 24.30 -7.87 0.78
N ALA A 111 24.88 -7.16 -0.19
CA ALA A 111 24.97 -7.58 -1.59
C ALA A 111 25.65 -8.94 -1.79
N LEU A 112 26.47 -9.39 -0.83
CA LEU A 112 27.11 -10.71 -0.88
C LEU A 112 26.19 -11.88 -0.55
N PHE A 113 24.92 -11.60 -0.18
CA PHE A 113 23.87 -12.57 0.17
C PHE A 113 22.73 -12.57 -0.86
N ASP A 114 23.06 -12.27 -2.12
CA ASP A 114 22.15 -12.27 -3.27
C ASP A 114 21.69 -13.67 -3.73
N GLY A 115 22.25 -14.74 -3.18
CA GLY A 115 21.95 -16.11 -3.60
C GLY A 115 22.71 -16.59 -4.84
N SER A 116 23.68 -15.82 -5.34
CA SER A 116 24.61 -16.26 -6.39
C SER A 116 25.54 -17.39 -5.93
N ARG A 117 25.80 -17.47 -4.62
CA ARG A 117 26.68 -18.46 -3.98
C ARG A 117 25.85 -19.51 -3.23
N PRO A 118 25.84 -20.79 -3.65
CA PRO A 118 25.04 -21.83 -3.00
C PRO A 118 25.38 -22.07 -1.53
N SER A 119 26.62 -21.76 -1.13
CA SER A 119 27.15 -21.95 0.23
C SER A 119 26.77 -20.84 1.21
N ARG A 120 26.03 -19.82 0.78
CA ARG A 120 25.57 -18.72 1.62
C ARG A 120 24.05 -18.67 1.66
N PRO A 121 23.46 -18.23 2.80
CA PRO A 121 22.04 -17.94 2.86
C PRO A 121 21.72 -16.72 1.99
N ILE A 122 20.43 -16.54 1.71
CA ILE A 122 19.91 -15.42 0.92
C ILE A 122 19.27 -14.43 1.87
N TYR A 123 19.67 -13.17 1.79
CA TYR A 123 19.13 -12.09 2.61
C TYR A 123 18.42 -11.06 1.74
N LEU A 124 17.44 -10.37 2.30
CA LEU A 124 16.85 -9.16 1.73
C LEU A 124 16.50 -8.19 2.85
N ALA A 125 16.28 -6.92 2.51
CA ALA A 125 15.90 -5.90 3.49
C ALA A 125 14.65 -5.11 3.11
N ILE A 126 13.91 -4.73 4.16
CA ILE A 126 12.73 -3.85 4.11
C ILE A 126 12.80 -2.90 5.31
N LEU A 127 12.70 -1.59 5.08
CA LEU A 127 12.95 -0.54 6.07
C LEU A 127 14.27 -0.74 6.82
N GLY A 128 15.31 -1.19 6.12
CA GLY A 128 16.62 -1.52 6.68
C GLY A 128 16.65 -2.80 7.52
N ARG A 129 15.54 -3.51 7.73
CA ARG A 129 15.48 -4.76 8.51
C ARG A 129 15.89 -5.93 7.61
N VAL A 130 16.88 -6.70 8.01
CA VAL A 130 17.45 -7.79 7.20
C VAL A 130 16.84 -9.13 7.58
N TYR A 131 16.21 -9.81 6.62
CA TYR A 131 15.58 -11.11 6.81
C TYR A 131 16.35 -12.22 6.10
N ASN A 132 16.50 -13.36 6.78
CA ASN A 132 16.99 -14.58 6.15
C ASN A 132 15.88 -15.28 5.38
N VAL A 133 15.96 -15.21 4.05
CA VAL A 133 14.98 -15.76 3.12
C VAL A 133 15.45 -17.04 2.43
N ASP A 134 16.46 -17.73 2.98
CA ASP A 134 16.95 -18.99 2.43
C ASP A 134 15.87 -20.10 2.42
N LYS A 135 14.93 -20.08 3.36
CA LYS A 135 13.71 -20.93 3.32
C LYS A 135 12.92 -20.76 2.01
N GLY A 136 12.97 -19.56 1.42
CA GLY A 136 12.36 -19.19 0.15
C GLY A 136 13.31 -19.25 -1.04
N LYS A 137 14.40 -20.03 -1.00
CA LYS A 137 15.45 -20.06 -2.05
C LYS A 137 14.95 -20.27 -3.48
N LYS A 138 13.85 -21.00 -3.68
CA LYS A 138 13.18 -21.16 -4.98
C LYS A 138 12.66 -19.83 -5.58
N HIS A 139 12.42 -18.83 -4.74
CA HIS A 139 11.88 -17.52 -5.10
C HIS A 139 12.98 -16.47 -5.21
N TYR A 140 13.89 -16.43 -4.23
CA TYR A 140 14.90 -15.36 -4.11
C TYR A 140 16.29 -15.76 -4.59
N GLY A 141 16.54 -17.05 -4.84
CA GLY A 141 17.80 -17.52 -5.42
C GLY A 141 17.99 -17.03 -6.84
N LYS A 142 19.20 -17.18 -7.38
CA LYS A 142 19.62 -16.69 -8.70
C LYS A 142 18.61 -16.92 -9.86
N ASP A 143 17.95 -18.07 -9.86
CA ASP A 143 17.00 -18.45 -10.92
C ASP A 143 15.52 -18.23 -10.52
N GLY A 144 15.29 -17.63 -9.35
CA GLY A 144 13.96 -17.35 -8.81
C GLY A 144 13.38 -16.04 -9.34
N GLY A 145 12.05 -16.00 -9.50
CA GLY A 145 11.34 -14.83 -10.02
C GLY A 145 11.40 -13.58 -9.14
N TYR A 146 11.90 -13.69 -7.90
CA TYR A 146 12.05 -12.61 -6.93
C TYR A 146 13.52 -12.33 -6.58
N HIS A 147 14.46 -12.82 -7.41
CA HIS A 147 15.90 -12.65 -7.18
C HIS A 147 16.35 -11.19 -7.07
N PHE A 148 15.66 -10.26 -7.74
CA PHE A 148 15.98 -8.82 -7.69
C PHE A 148 15.89 -8.20 -6.27
N PHE A 149 15.20 -8.85 -5.33
CA PHE A 149 15.16 -8.43 -3.93
C PHE A 149 16.37 -8.92 -3.11
N ALA A 150 17.08 -9.94 -3.60
CA ALA A 150 18.14 -10.56 -2.85
C ALA A 150 19.37 -9.64 -2.74
N GLY A 151 19.97 -9.60 -1.56
CA GLY A 151 21.19 -8.86 -1.26
C GLY A 151 21.03 -7.33 -1.20
N ARG A 152 19.81 -6.80 -1.09
CA ARG A 152 19.60 -5.35 -1.02
C ARG A 152 18.39 -4.95 -0.19
N ASP A 153 18.31 -3.68 0.13
CA ASP A 153 17.07 -3.05 0.60
C ASP A 153 16.30 -2.53 -0.61
N ALA A 154 15.09 -3.05 -0.80
CA ALA A 154 14.21 -2.73 -1.91
C ALA A 154 12.83 -2.29 -1.41
N THR A 155 12.79 -1.62 -0.25
CA THR A 155 11.57 -1.14 0.43
C THR A 155 10.55 -0.56 -0.55
N ARG A 156 10.97 0.31 -1.47
CA ARG A 156 10.07 0.97 -2.42
C ARG A 156 9.41 0.00 -3.40
N ALA A 157 10.17 -0.99 -3.88
CA ALA A 157 9.70 -1.94 -4.90
C ALA A 157 8.58 -2.86 -4.40
N PHE A 158 8.48 -3.07 -3.07
CA PHE A 158 7.42 -3.90 -2.47
C PHE A 158 6.00 -3.37 -2.70
N VAL A 159 5.86 -2.05 -2.84
CA VAL A 159 4.56 -1.38 -3.03
C VAL A 159 4.42 -0.73 -4.38
N SER A 160 5.51 -0.22 -4.95
CA SER A 160 5.48 0.36 -6.30
C SER A 160 5.41 -0.68 -7.42
N GLY A 161 5.90 -1.91 -7.18
CA GLY A 161 6.03 -2.93 -8.23
C GLY A 161 7.06 -2.60 -9.31
N ASP A 162 7.89 -1.57 -9.11
CA ASP A 162 9.00 -1.23 -10.00
C ASP A 162 10.23 -2.05 -9.63
N PHE A 163 10.54 -3.05 -10.47
CA PHE A 163 11.68 -3.95 -10.30
C PHE A 163 12.89 -3.56 -11.14
N THR A 164 12.90 -2.36 -11.69
CA THR A 164 14.10 -1.79 -12.29
C THR A 164 15.03 -1.27 -11.20
N GLU A 165 16.31 -1.02 -11.53
CA GLU A 165 17.28 -0.46 -10.57
C GLU A 165 16.83 0.89 -9.99
N ALA A 166 15.94 1.62 -10.66
CA ALA A 166 15.36 2.86 -10.14
C ALA A 166 14.32 2.62 -9.02
N GLY A 167 13.62 1.48 -9.05
CA GLY A 167 12.62 1.08 -8.07
C GLY A 167 13.19 0.24 -6.92
N LEU A 168 14.27 -0.51 -7.16
CA LEU A 168 14.97 -1.35 -6.18
C LEU A 168 15.84 -0.53 -5.22
N VAL A 169 15.20 0.42 -4.53
CA VAL A 169 15.82 1.34 -3.59
C VAL A 169 15.11 1.29 -2.23
N ASP A 170 15.82 1.75 -1.21
CA ASP A 170 15.33 1.80 0.17
C ASP A 170 14.38 2.98 0.43
N ASN A 171 14.22 3.91 -0.52
CA ASN A 171 13.58 5.20 -0.28
C ASN A 171 12.04 5.20 -0.31
N THR A 172 11.43 5.74 0.76
CA THR A 172 9.99 5.95 0.92
C THR A 172 9.47 7.30 0.45
N ASP A 173 10.33 8.20 -0.04
CA ASP A 173 9.91 9.54 -0.48
C ASP A 173 8.82 9.49 -1.56
N GLY A 174 7.75 10.26 -1.36
CA GLY A 174 6.65 10.40 -2.32
C GLY A 174 5.72 9.18 -2.44
N LEU A 175 5.83 8.21 -1.54
CA LEU A 175 4.84 7.13 -1.40
C LEU A 175 3.55 7.64 -0.76
N SER A 176 2.40 7.05 -1.13
CA SER A 176 1.12 7.41 -0.52
C SER A 176 0.98 6.81 0.89
N HIS A 177 -0.05 7.23 1.63
CA HIS A 177 -0.35 6.65 2.94
C HIS A 177 -0.70 5.16 2.82
N GLU A 178 -1.41 4.76 1.77
CA GLU A 178 -1.72 3.36 1.45
C GLU A 178 -0.46 2.56 1.14
N ASP A 179 0.51 3.14 0.43
CA ASP A 179 1.79 2.50 0.16
C ASP A 179 2.60 2.26 1.45
N LEU A 180 2.62 3.23 2.38
CA LEU A 180 3.31 3.07 3.66
C LEU A 180 2.67 1.97 4.52
N LEU A 181 1.34 1.86 4.53
CA LEU A 181 0.63 0.74 5.15
C LEU A 181 0.97 -0.59 4.46
N GLY A 182 1.07 -0.60 3.14
CA GLY A 182 1.52 -1.76 2.38
C GLY A 182 2.93 -2.21 2.77
N ILE A 183 3.87 -1.28 2.97
CA ILE A 183 5.22 -1.58 3.47
C ILE A 183 5.13 -2.21 4.86
N ARG A 184 4.29 -1.67 5.75
CA ARG A 184 4.07 -2.22 7.10
C ARG A 184 3.54 -3.64 7.06
N ASP A 185 2.63 -3.94 6.15
CA ASP A 185 2.08 -5.29 5.97
C ASP A 185 3.13 -6.27 5.44
N TRP A 186 3.99 -5.82 4.52
CA TRP A 186 5.14 -6.60 4.08
C TRP A 186 6.11 -6.89 5.23
N VAL A 187 6.48 -5.89 6.03
CA VAL A 187 7.33 -6.08 7.22
C VAL A 187 6.71 -7.12 8.16
N SER A 188 5.41 -7.00 8.46
CA SER A 188 4.69 -7.94 9.33
C SER A 188 4.68 -9.36 8.77
N PHE A 189 4.50 -9.52 7.46
CA PHE A 189 4.59 -10.81 6.78
C PHE A 189 6.00 -11.42 6.93
N TYR A 190 7.05 -10.65 6.69
CA TYR A 190 8.42 -11.16 6.77
C TYR A 190 8.83 -11.53 8.21
N GLU A 191 8.41 -10.76 9.20
CA GLU A 191 8.66 -11.07 10.61
C GLU A 191 8.00 -12.37 11.08
N LYS A 192 6.85 -12.71 10.48
CA LYS A 192 6.13 -13.93 10.79
C LYS A 192 6.79 -15.16 10.18
N ASP A 193 7.24 -15.07 8.93
CA ASP A 193 7.64 -16.23 8.13
C ASP A 193 9.15 -16.42 7.99
N TYR A 194 9.94 -15.38 8.30
CA TYR A 194 11.40 -15.35 8.13
C TYR A 194 12.10 -14.83 9.38
N LYS A 195 13.34 -15.30 9.58
CA LYS A 195 14.16 -14.88 10.71
C LYS A 195 14.77 -13.51 10.44
N LEU A 196 14.51 -12.53 11.32
CA LEU A 196 15.26 -11.28 11.36
C LEU A 196 16.70 -11.59 11.80
N VAL A 197 17.68 -11.20 10.99
CA VAL A 197 19.11 -11.49 11.23
C VAL A 197 19.95 -10.24 11.42
N GLY A 198 19.37 -9.05 11.22
CA GLY A 198 20.12 -7.81 11.37
C GLY A 198 19.45 -6.59 10.79
N VAL A 199 20.26 -5.54 10.63
CA VAL A 199 19.86 -4.26 10.06
C VAL A 199 20.90 -3.75 9.06
N VAL A 200 20.46 -2.92 8.12
CA VAL A 200 21.33 -2.26 7.14
C VAL A 200 21.62 -0.82 7.58
N VAL A 201 22.90 -0.49 7.68
CA VAL A 201 23.37 0.88 7.91
C VAL A 201 22.99 1.75 6.73
N GLY A 202 22.36 2.89 6.98
CA GLY A 202 21.97 3.83 5.94
C GLY A 202 20.83 4.73 6.39
N ARG A 203 19.75 4.75 5.61
CA ARG A 203 18.60 5.63 5.84
C ARG A 203 17.87 5.34 7.14
N TYR A 204 17.67 4.06 7.47
CA TYR A 204 16.81 3.66 8.60
C TYR A 204 17.58 3.39 9.88
N TYR A 205 18.83 2.91 9.78
CA TYR A 205 19.67 2.57 10.93
C TYR A 205 21.06 3.21 10.84
N ASP A 206 21.57 3.65 11.98
CA ASP A 206 22.92 4.22 12.09
C ASP A 206 24.01 3.12 12.11
N ILE A 207 25.28 3.54 12.23
CA ILE A 207 26.44 2.63 12.27
C ILE A 207 26.44 1.67 13.48
N ASN A 208 25.68 1.99 14.52
CA ASN A 208 25.53 1.19 15.73
C ASN A 208 24.24 0.36 15.70
N GLY A 209 23.47 0.43 14.61
CA GLY A 209 22.18 -0.23 14.47
C GLY A 209 21.02 0.52 15.12
N ASN A 210 21.21 1.74 15.66
CA ASN A 210 20.10 2.47 16.25
C ASN A 210 19.16 3.02 15.18
N PRO A 211 17.84 3.05 15.43
CA PRO A 211 16.86 3.63 14.52
C PRO A 211 17.07 5.15 14.38
N THR A 212 17.15 5.60 13.14
CA THR A 212 17.23 7.01 12.75
C THR A 212 15.87 7.71 12.89
N ASP A 213 15.87 9.04 12.79
CA ASP A 213 14.64 9.85 12.79
C ASP A 213 13.72 9.48 11.61
N GLU A 214 14.27 9.11 10.47
CA GLU A 214 13.50 8.70 9.29
C GLU A 214 12.67 7.44 9.59
N LEU A 215 13.29 6.42 10.18
CA LEU A 215 12.59 5.20 10.56
C LEU A 215 11.51 5.48 11.62
N ARG A 216 11.82 6.34 12.60
CA ARG A 216 10.86 6.76 13.63
C ARG A 216 9.66 7.49 13.03
N ASN A 217 9.89 8.37 12.05
CA ASN A 217 8.84 9.09 11.35
C ASN A 217 7.94 8.16 10.53
N VAL A 218 8.53 7.23 9.76
CA VAL A 218 7.78 6.24 8.98
C VAL A 218 6.97 5.31 9.90
N SER A 219 7.58 4.81 10.98
CA SER A 219 6.90 3.96 11.97
C SER A 219 5.75 4.71 12.66
N ALA A 220 5.96 5.96 13.06
CA ALA A 220 4.93 6.78 13.69
C ALA A 220 3.77 7.05 12.72
N LEU A 221 4.07 7.33 11.45
CA LEU A 221 3.05 7.57 10.42
C LEU A 221 2.22 6.31 10.16
N CYS A 222 2.84 5.14 10.03
CA CYS A 222 2.12 3.87 9.91
C CYS A 222 1.21 3.62 11.13
N SER A 223 1.74 3.80 12.35
CA SER A 223 0.97 3.60 13.58
C SER A 223 -0.23 4.56 13.70
N PHE A 224 -0.06 5.80 13.24
CA PHE A 224 -1.13 6.79 13.19
C PHE A 224 -2.22 6.40 12.16
N LEU A 225 -1.81 5.95 10.97
CA LEU A 225 -2.74 5.52 9.93
C LEU A 225 -3.55 4.28 10.35
N ASP A 226 -2.92 3.31 10.99
CA ASP A 226 -3.60 2.14 11.57
C ASP A 226 -4.69 2.58 12.56
N SER A 227 -4.36 3.53 13.43
CA SER A 227 -5.32 4.07 14.40
C SER A 227 -6.53 4.72 13.72
N ILE A 228 -6.33 5.45 12.62
CA ILE A 228 -7.42 6.06 11.84
C ILE A 228 -8.28 5.00 11.16
N LEU A 229 -7.66 3.98 10.55
CA LEU A 229 -8.38 2.88 9.88
C LEU A 229 -9.28 2.14 10.86
N ILE A 230 -8.76 1.81 12.04
CA ILE A 230 -9.53 1.15 13.11
C ILE A 230 -10.74 1.99 13.52
N VAL A 231 -10.57 3.31 13.66
CA VAL A 231 -11.68 4.21 14.01
C VAL A 231 -12.71 4.30 12.88
N LYS A 232 -12.27 4.37 11.61
CA LYS A 232 -13.18 4.34 10.46
C LYS A 232 -13.99 3.04 10.39
N GLU A 233 -13.35 1.90 10.58
CA GLU A 233 -14.03 0.60 10.61
C GLU A 233 -15.01 0.47 11.79
N PHE A 234 -14.68 1.06 12.93
CA PHE A 234 -15.58 1.09 14.09
C PHE A 234 -16.80 2.02 13.89
N LEU A 235 -16.65 3.12 13.15
CA LEU A 235 -17.75 4.06 12.88
C LEU A 235 -18.65 3.65 11.70
N LEU A 236 -18.19 2.73 10.84
CA LEU A 236 -18.90 2.25 9.65
C LEU A 236 -19.57 0.87 9.83
N ASN A 237 -19.37 0.21 10.98
CA ASN A 237 -20.08 -1.00 11.41
C ASN A 237 -21.11 -0.64 12.50
#